data_AF-A0A178YQH0-F1
#
_entry.id   AF-A0A178YQH0-F1
#
_cell.length_a   1.000
_cell.length_b   1.000
_cell.length_c   1.000
_cell.angle_alpha   90.00
_cell.angle_beta   90.00
_cell.angle_gamma   90.00
#
_symmetry.space_group_name_H-M   'P 1'
#
loop_
_entity.id
_entity.type
_entity.pdbx_description
1 polymer ?
#
loop_
_entity_poly.entity_id
_entity_poly.type
_entity_poly.pdbx_seq_one_letter_code
_entity_poly.pdbx_strand_id
1 'polypeptide(L)'
;MAIFAKAGMVTCMGTMNISLPDHLKSFVDEQVAGGGYGTSSEYIRELIRRDQDRLALRRLLLDGASSAPTEAVDAEYFTSLRDRVRGQQSK
;
A
#
# COMPACT_ATOMS: atom_id res chain seq x y z
N MET A 1 -7.34 -33.28 22.53
CA MET A 1 -7.76 -31.88 22.72
C MET A 1 -6.54 -31.00 22.58
N ALA A 2 -6.30 -30.42 21.40
CA ALA A 2 -5.16 -29.55 21.14
C ALA A 2 -5.62 -28.09 21.17
N ILE A 3 -5.07 -27.33 22.11
CA ILE A 3 -5.29 -25.89 22.23
C ILE A 3 -4.25 -25.19 21.34
N PHE A 4 -4.68 -24.71 20.18
CA PHE A 4 -3.90 -23.78 19.35
C PHE A 4 -4.12 -22.35 19.89
N ALA A 5 -3.31 -21.93 20.86
CA ALA A 5 -3.23 -20.52 21.22
C ALA A 5 -2.41 -19.79 20.16
N LYS A 6 -3.09 -19.09 19.24
CA LYS A 6 -2.45 -18.17 18.29
C LYS A 6 -1.88 -17.00 19.10
N ALA A 7 -0.55 -16.91 19.17
CA ALA A 7 0.14 -15.77 19.77
C ALA A 7 -0.36 -14.49 19.08
N GLY A 8 -1.17 -13.71 19.79
CA GLY A 8 -1.54 -12.38 19.34
C GLY A 8 -0.26 -11.55 19.31
N MET A 9 0.22 -11.21 18.12
CA MET A 9 1.27 -10.21 17.96
C MET A 9 0.73 -8.91 18.53
N VAL A 10 1.12 -8.59 19.77
CA VAL A 10 1.02 -7.24 20.31
C VAL A 10 1.98 -6.41 19.46
N THR A 11 1.46 -5.62 18.53
CA THR A 11 2.24 -4.59 17.85
C THR A 11 2.61 -3.55 18.90
N CYS A 12 3.84 -3.63 19.42
CA CYS A 12 4.39 -2.55 20.21
C CYS A 12 4.50 -1.29 19.31
N MET A 13 3.88 -0.20 19.73
CA MET A 13 4.09 1.09 19.08
C MET A 13 5.48 1.60 19.47
N GLY A 14 6.39 1.65 18.51
CA GLY A 14 7.65 2.38 18.66
C GLY A 14 7.37 3.88 18.69
N THR A 15 7.93 4.60 19.66
CA THR A 15 7.88 6.06 19.71
C THR A 15 9.04 6.64 18.90
N MET A 16 8.78 7.73 18.18
CA MET A 16 9.79 8.45 17.41
C MET A 16 9.58 9.95 17.61
N ASN A 17 10.55 10.61 18.24
CA ASN A 17 10.54 12.06 18.44
C ASN A 17 11.20 12.73 17.23
N ILE A 18 10.54 13.73 16.66
CA ILE A 18 11.02 14.47 15.49
C ILE A 18 10.91 15.97 15.79
N SER A 19 11.98 16.70 15.52
CA SER A 19 11.97 18.16 15.51
C SER A 19 11.66 18.65 14.09
N LEU A 20 10.68 19.55 13.98
CA LEU A 20 10.27 20.15 12.71
C LEU A 20 10.53 21.67 12.76
N PRO A 21 11.00 22.29 11.67
CA PRO A 21 10.97 23.74 11.53
C PRO A 21 9.54 24.29 11.67
N ASP A 22 9.40 25.52 12.16
CA ASP A 22 8.10 26.13 12.49
C ASP A 22 7.07 26.08 11.36
N HIS A 23 7.51 26.26 10.11
CA HIS A 23 6.62 26.18 8.94
C HIS A 23 6.03 24.78 8.75
N LEU A 24 6.82 23.71 8.93
CA LEU A 24 6.33 22.34 8.83
C LEU A 24 5.43 21.99 10.00
N LYS A 25 5.76 22.47 11.21
CA LYS A 25 4.90 22.29 12.38
C LYS A 25 3.53 22.92 12.14
N SER A 26 3.50 24.17 11.69
CA SER A 26 2.26 24.91 11.41
C SER A 26 1.40 24.19 10.37
N PHE A 27 2.03 23.70 9.30
CA PHE A 27 1.34 22.90 8.29
C PHE A 27 0.73 21.62 8.88
N VAL A 28 1.46 20.87 9.70
CA VAL A 28 0.94 19.67 10.36
C VAL A 28 -0.22 20.01 11.30
N ASP A 29 -0.13 21.11 12.05
CA ASP A 29 -1.19 21.57 12.95
C ASP A 29 -2.49 21.92 12.17
N GLU A 30 -2.37 22.53 10.99
CA GLU A 30 -3.53 22.78 10.11
C GLU A 30 -4.17 21.47 9.62
N GLN A 31 -3.36 20.46 9.29
CA GLN A 31 -3.88 19.14 8.89
C GLN A 31 -4.59 18.44 10.05
N VAL A 32 -4.11 18.59 11.28
CA VAL A 32 -4.79 18.07 12.47
C VAL A 32 -6.10 18.82 12.72
N ALA A 33 -6.11 20.15 12.62
CA ALA A 33 -7.28 20.96 12.87
C ALA A 33 -8.40 20.79 11.82
N GLY A 34 -8.04 20.66 10.54
CA GLY A 34 -9.02 20.62 9.43
C GLY A 34 -9.14 19.28 8.71
N GLY A 35 -8.13 18.40 8.81
CA GLY A 35 -7.99 17.20 7.98
C GLY A 35 -8.46 15.89 8.63
N GLY A 36 -9.06 15.95 9.83
CA GLY A 36 -9.63 14.78 10.51
C GLY A 36 -8.63 13.89 11.25
N TYR A 37 -7.38 14.34 11.43
CA TYR A 37 -6.39 13.65 12.26
C TYR A 37 -6.50 14.13 13.70
N GLY A 38 -6.40 13.22 14.67
CA GLY A 38 -6.46 13.54 16.10
C GLY A 38 -5.14 14.04 16.68
N THR A 39 -4.00 13.73 16.05
CA THR A 39 -2.67 14.16 16.51
C THR A 39 -1.68 14.35 15.37
N SER A 40 -0.63 15.14 15.59
CA SER A 40 0.49 15.29 14.65
C SER A 40 1.16 13.94 14.34
N SER A 41 1.32 13.07 15.34
CA SER A 41 1.89 11.73 15.16
C SER A 41 1.01 10.82 14.30
N GLU A 42 -0.31 11.03 14.28
CA GLU A 42 -1.21 10.32 13.38
C GLU A 42 -1.06 10.78 11.94
N TYR A 43 -1.04 12.09 11.72
CA TYR A 43 -0.80 12.65 10.38
C TYR A 43 0.53 12.17 9.79
N ILE A 44 1.61 12.18 10.58
CA ILE A 44 2.92 11.73 10.13
C ILE A 44 2.94 10.23 9.83
N ARG A 45 2.28 9.39 10.64
CA ARG A 45 2.16 7.95 10.36
C ARG A 45 1.43 7.69 9.04
N GLU A 46 0.37 8.43 8.78
CA GLU A 46 -0.37 8.32 7.52
C GLU A 46 0.46 8.80 6.34
N LEU A 47 1.21 9.90 6.49
CA LEU A 47 2.12 10.39 5.46
C LEU A 47 3.19 9.35 5.09
N ILE A 48 3.74 8.65 6.09
CA ILE A 48 4.71 7.56 5.87
C ILE A 48 4.08 6.41 5.09
N ARG A 49 2.84 5.99 5.42
CA ARG A 49 2.15 4.93 4.67
C ARG A 49 1.94 5.31 3.21
N ARG A 50 1.50 6.53 2.95
CA ARG A 50 1.32 7.04 1.58
C ARG A 50 2.64 7.06 0.81
N ASP A 51 3.74 7.42 1.46
CA ASP A 51 5.06 7.37 0.83
C ASP A 51 5.49 5.93 0.53
N GLN A 52 5.26 5.00 1.46
CA GLN A 52 5.50 3.56 1.23
C GLN A 52 4.70 3.03 0.04
N ASP A 53 3.42 3.38 -0.07
CA ASP A 53 2.57 2.98 -1.20
C ASP A 53 3.10 3.55 -2.53
N ARG A 54 3.54 4.80 -2.54
CA ARG A 54 4.13 5.43 -3.73
C ARG A 54 5.44 4.75 -4.14
N LEU A 55 6.29 4.40 -3.17
CA LEU A 55 7.53 3.67 -3.43
C LEU A 55 7.26 2.26 -3.93
N ALA A 56 6.27 1.56 -3.36
CA ALA A 56 5.84 0.24 -3.81
C ALA A 56 5.32 0.27 -5.25
N LEU A 57 4.46 1.23 -5.58
CA LEU A 57 3.97 1.43 -6.94
C LEU A 57 5.11 1.73 -7.91
N ARG A 58 6.01 2.65 -7.54
CA ARG A 58 7.18 2.98 -8.37
C ARG A 58 8.02 1.74 -8.66
N ARG A 59 8.25 0.89 -7.65
CA ARG A 59 8.98 -0.36 -7.83
C ARG A 59 8.28 -1.28 -8.83
N LEU A 60 6.98 -1.50 -8.68
CA LEU A 60 6.21 -2.34 -9.62
C LEU A 60 6.27 -1.81 -11.07
N LEU A 61 6.21 -0.49 -11.26
CA LEU A 61 6.35 0.11 -12.59
C LEU A 61 7.73 -0.12 -13.19
N LEU A 62 8.79 0.00 -12.39
CA LEU A 62 10.16 -0.27 -12.85
C LEU A 62 10.37 -1.75 -13.15
N ASP A 63 9.85 -2.64 -12.30
CA ASP A 63 9.91 -4.09 -12.51
C ASP A 63 9.15 -4.49 -13.79
N GLY A 64 7.98 -3.90 -14.02
CA GLY A 64 7.20 -4.07 -15.25
C GLY A 64 7.92 -3.54 -16.49
N ALA A 65 8.49 -2.33 -16.42
CA ALA A 65 9.25 -1.74 -17.52
C ALA A 65 10.54 -2.51 -17.86
N SER A 66 11.14 -3.16 -16.86
CA SER A 66 12.33 -4.00 -17.04
C SER A 66 12.00 -5.43 -17.47
N SER A 67 10.73 -5.81 -17.49
CA SER A 67 10.30 -7.14 -17.91
C SER A 67 10.46 -7.34 -19.41
N ALA A 68 10.60 -8.60 -19.84
CA ALA A 68 10.68 -8.92 -21.25
C ALA A 68 9.39 -8.47 -21.97
N PRO A 69 9.50 -7.76 -23.11
CA PRO A 69 8.35 -7.42 -23.92
C PRO A 69 7.57 -8.69 -24.30
N THR A 70 6.25 -8.60 -24.22
CA THR A 70 5.36 -9.66 -24.71
C THR A 70 4.74 -9.23 -26.04
N GLU A 71 4.09 -10.17 -26.72
CA GLU A 71 3.31 -9.85 -27.91
C GLU A 71 2.21 -8.83 -27.59
N ALA A 72 1.81 -8.07 -28.60
CA ALA A 72 0.78 -7.07 -28.45
C ALA A 72 -0.51 -7.70 -27.93
N VAL A 73 -1.03 -7.17 -26.82
CA VAL A 73 -2.27 -7.61 -26.22
C VAL A 73 -3.44 -7.11 -27.09
N ASP A 74 -4.15 -8.03 -27.72
CA ASP A 74 -5.30 -7.72 -28.58
C ASP A 74 -6.63 -8.32 -28.06
N ALA A 75 -7.70 -8.15 -28.83
CA ALA A 75 -9.02 -8.66 -28.45
C ALA A 75 -9.09 -10.20 -28.43
N GLU A 76 -8.29 -10.87 -29.26
CA GLU A 76 -8.24 -12.34 -29.34
C GLU A 76 -7.55 -12.93 -28.11
N TYR A 77 -6.45 -12.30 -27.68
CA TYR A 77 -5.77 -12.61 -26.43
C TYR A 77 -6.74 -12.60 -25.23
N PHE A 78 -7.55 -11.56 -25.09
CA PHE A 78 -8.53 -11.50 -23.99
C PHE A 78 -9.67 -12.51 -24.13
N THR A 79 -10.07 -12.84 -25.37
CA THR A 79 -11.13 -13.84 -25.63
C THR A 79 -10.65 -15.23 -25.25
N SER A 80 -9.47 -15.64 -25.72
CA SER A 80 -8.85 -16.91 -25.37
C SER A 80 -8.62 -17.06 -23.86
N LEU A 81 -8.24 -15.98 -23.16
CA LEU A 81 -8.10 -15.95 -21.70
C LEU A 81 -9.42 -16.26 -20.98
N ARG A 82 -10.52 -15.62 -21.39
CA ARG A 82 -11.84 -15.83 -20.79
C ARG A 82 -12.36 -17.24 -21.05
N ASP A 83 -12.19 -17.73 -22.27
CA ASP A 83 -12.62 -19.07 -22.66
C ASP A 83 -11.87 -20.14 -21.87
N ARG A 84 -10.57 -19.92 -21.62
CA ARG A 84 -9.74 -20.81 -20.80
C ARG A 84 -10.21 -20.87 -19.34
N VAL A 85 -10.56 -19.74 -18.73
CA VAL A 85 -11.10 -19.70 -17.35
C VAL A 85 -12.46 -20.42 -17.28
N ARG A 86 -13.35 -20.17 -18.25
CA ARG A 86 -14.67 -20.82 -18.31
C ARG A 86 -14.57 -22.32 -18.54
N GLY A 87 -13.65 -22.77 -19.39
CA GLY A 87 -13.38 -24.18 -19.62
C GLY A 87 -12.81 -24.92 -18.39
N GLN A 88 -12.06 -24.23 -17.53
CA GLN A 88 -11.54 -24.80 -16.28
C GLN A 88 -12.59 -24.91 -15.16
N GLN A 89 -13.68 -24.15 -15.20
CA GLN A 89 -14.78 -24.24 -14.23
C GLN A 89 -15.74 -25.40 -14.50
N SER A 90 -15.64 -26.06 -15.66
CA SER A 90 -16.53 -27.15 -16.06
C SER A 90 -15.98 -28.55 -15.70
N LYS A 91 -15.05 -28.65 -14.75
CA LYS A 91 -14.45 -29.93 -14.32
C LYS A 91 -14.46 -30.08 -12.80
#